data_AF-A0A6S7KZQ0-F1
#
_entry.id   AF-A0A6S7KZQ0-F1
#
_cell.length_a   1.000
_cell.length_b   1.000
_cell.length_c   1.000
_cell.angle_alpha   90.00
_cell.angle_beta   90.00
_cell.angle_gamma   90.00
#
_symmetry.space_group_name_H-M   'P 1'
#
loop_
_entity.id
_entity.type
_entity.pdbx_description
1 polymer ?
#
loop_
_entity_poly.entity_id
_entity_poly.type
_entity_poly.pdbx_seq_one_letter_code
_entity_poly.pdbx_strand_id
1 'polypeptide(L)'
;MNDKRGVLQKGNTEATRSVVIIKNIGQRNTDIGDRYVEMMVVVDKAVIGRHRNDEEVKRYVLTYLKLASAILQHSDITKYGLKIHLVLAKLVLLRRDLSDVRLDPDERENNLRKVCNYMNKIGNGGSRKYDHKLFLTRNDFGMGGYANTRGMCSHYTSCSMVYDHGFTASFLVAHELAHS
;
A
#
# COMPACT_ATOMS: atom_id res chain seq x y z
N MET A 1 -59.65 -3.79 6.94
CA MET A 1 -59.40 -4.24 5.55
C MET A 1 -57.91 -4.58 5.42
N ASN A 2 -57.63 -5.87 5.59
CA ASN A 2 -56.49 -6.70 5.18
C ASN A 2 -55.08 -6.10 5.04
N ASP A 3 -54.33 -6.28 6.13
CA ASP A 3 -52.89 -6.52 6.21
C ASP A 3 -52.44 -7.63 5.23
N LYS A 4 -51.45 -7.34 4.39
CA LYS A 4 -50.77 -8.32 3.53
C LYS A 4 -49.27 -8.35 3.84
N ARG A 5 -48.92 -8.94 4.98
CA ARG A 5 -47.58 -9.48 5.27
C ARG A 5 -47.30 -10.66 4.33
N GLY A 6 -46.42 -10.47 3.35
CA GLY A 6 -45.90 -11.55 2.52
C GLY A 6 -44.82 -12.34 3.26
N VAL A 7 -45.18 -13.50 3.82
CA VAL A 7 -44.24 -14.48 4.37
C VAL A 7 -43.93 -15.51 3.28
N LEU A 8 -42.73 -15.46 2.70
CA LEU A 8 -42.22 -16.54 1.87
C LEU A 8 -41.57 -17.59 2.77
N GLN A 9 -42.29 -18.70 3.04
CA GLN A 9 -41.68 -19.91 3.60
C GLN A 9 -41.06 -20.72 2.47
N LYS A 10 -39.75 -20.97 2.54
CA LYS A 10 -39.07 -22.01 1.77
C LYS A 10 -38.52 -23.04 2.74
N GLY A 11 -38.78 -24.31 2.44
CA GLY A 11 -38.58 -25.47 3.30
C GLY A 11 -37.14 -25.66 3.79
N ASN A 12 -37.08 -26.33 4.93
CA ASN A 12 -35.94 -26.51 5.81
C ASN A 12 -35.08 -27.70 5.38
N THR A 13 -33.77 -27.48 5.17
CA THR A 13 -32.73 -28.50 5.41
C THR A 13 -31.39 -27.78 5.68
N GLU A 14 -30.81 -28.12 6.84
CA GLU A 14 -29.51 -27.72 7.38
C GLU A 14 -29.40 -26.35 8.06
N ALA A 15 -28.93 -26.42 9.32
CA ALA A 15 -28.96 -25.39 10.34
C ALA A 15 -28.25 -24.10 9.91
N THR A 16 -29.01 -23.17 9.34
CA THR A 16 -28.54 -21.80 9.10
C THR A 16 -29.16 -20.90 10.15
N ARG A 17 -28.34 -20.36 11.05
CA ARG A 17 -28.75 -19.30 11.99
C ARG A 17 -29.27 -18.12 11.15
N SER A 18 -30.58 -17.97 11.04
CA SER A 18 -31.18 -16.86 10.28
C SER A 18 -31.01 -15.58 11.09
N VAL A 19 -29.98 -14.80 10.76
CA VAL A 19 -29.86 -13.42 11.26
C VAL A 19 -30.86 -12.57 10.48
N VAL A 20 -31.97 -12.21 11.13
CA VAL A 20 -32.92 -11.24 10.58
C VAL A 20 -32.32 -9.85 10.73
N ILE A 21 -31.80 -9.28 9.64
CA ILE A 21 -31.30 -7.90 9.62
C ILE A 21 -32.49 -6.98 9.31
N ILE A 22 -32.99 -6.29 10.35
CA ILE A 22 -33.92 -5.18 10.18
C ILE A 22 -33.10 -3.97 9.68
N LYS A 23 -33.11 -3.71 8.37
CA LYS A 23 -32.54 -2.46 7.82
C LYS A 23 -33.56 -1.34 7.98
N ASN A 24 -33.26 -0.35 8.82
CA ASN A 24 -34.00 0.91 8.84
C ASN A 24 -33.87 1.58 7.46
N ILE A 25 -34.99 1.73 6.77
CA ILE A 25 -35.12 2.46 5.51
C ILE A 25 -34.99 3.96 5.84
N GLY A 26 -33.76 4.45 5.95
CA GLY A 26 -33.50 5.84 6.32
C GLY A 26 -32.05 6.27 6.44
N GLN A 27 -31.10 5.34 6.64
CA GLN A 27 -29.67 5.65 6.60
C GLN A 27 -29.04 5.02 5.36
N ARG A 28 -28.72 5.84 4.35
CA ARG A 28 -27.71 5.46 3.35
C ARG A 28 -26.36 5.44 4.09
N ASN A 29 -26.04 4.30 4.68
CA ASN A 29 -24.70 4.05 5.19
C ASN A 29 -23.84 3.66 3.98
N THR A 30 -23.23 4.63 3.31
CA THR A 30 -22.27 4.36 2.23
C THR A 30 -20.92 4.05 2.86
N ASP A 31 -20.82 2.92 3.55
CA ASP A 31 -19.53 2.39 3.98
C ASP A 31 -18.72 2.07 2.71
N ILE A 32 -17.59 2.73 2.54
CA ILE A 32 -16.72 2.56 1.37
C ILE A 32 -16.05 1.16 1.42
N GLY A 33 -15.90 0.59 2.61
CA GLY A 33 -15.34 -0.75 2.85
C GLY A 33 -13.83 -0.85 2.70
N ASP A 34 -13.33 -2.08 2.69
CA ASP A 34 -11.89 -2.38 2.56
C ASP A 34 -11.36 -2.11 1.14
N ARG A 35 -10.14 -1.59 1.07
CA ARG A 35 -9.35 -1.44 -0.15
C ARG A 35 -7.97 -2.03 0.07
N TYR A 36 -7.48 -2.76 -0.92
CA TYR A 36 -6.17 -3.39 -0.87
C TYR A 36 -5.30 -2.74 -1.94
N VAL A 37 -4.09 -2.32 -1.55
CA VAL A 37 -3.11 -1.75 -2.46
C VAL A 37 -2.00 -2.78 -2.62
N GLU A 38 -1.88 -3.36 -3.80
CA GLU A 38 -0.84 -4.33 -4.14
C GLU A 38 0.50 -3.61 -4.35
N MET A 39 1.40 -3.75 -3.38
CA MET A 39 2.68 -3.08 -3.32
C MET A 39 3.79 -3.94 -3.94
N MET A 40 4.57 -3.34 -4.82
CA MET A 40 5.92 -3.82 -5.13
C MET A 40 6.93 -3.00 -4.32
N VAL A 41 7.70 -3.66 -3.45
CA VAL A 41 8.73 -3.02 -2.64
C VAL A 41 10.11 -3.39 -3.17
N VAL A 42 10.91 -2.39 -3.45
CA VAL A 42 12.32 -2.52 -3.83
C VAL A 42 13.16 -2.01 -2.69
N VAL A 43 14.06 -2.86 -2.20
CA VAL A 43 14.95 -2.57 -1.08
C VAL A 43 16.37 -2.54 -1.59
N ASP A 44 17.06 -1.42 -1.36
CA ASP A 44 18.43 -1.25 -1.82
C ASP A 44 19.46 -1.95 -0.94
N LYS A 45 20.70 -1.98 -1.43
CA LYS A 45 21.84 -2.59 -0.72
C LYS A 45 22.08 -1.96 0.65
N ALA A 46 21.85 -0.66 0.79
CA ALA A 46 22.09 0.08 2.02
C ALA A 46 21.12 -0.33 3.15
N VAL A 47 19.85 -0.62 2.82
CA VAL A 47 18.90 -1.21 3.77
C VAL A 47 19.23 -2.68 4.01
N ILE A 48 19.48 -3.48 2.96
CA ILE A 48 19.80 -4.91 3.09
C ILE A 48 20.98 -5.13 4.04
N GLY A 49 22.03 -4.30 3.93
CA GLY A 49 23.21 -4.38 4.78
C GLY A 49 22.96 -4.12 6.28
N ARG A 50 21.76 -3.68 6.68
CA ARG A 50 21.37 -3.52 8.09
C ARG A 50 20.73 -4.76 8.71
N HIS A 51 20.45 -5.78 7.91
CA HIS A 51 19.78 -7.00 8.34
C HIS A 51 20.68 -8.22 8.13
N ARG A 52 20.47 -9.28 8.92
CA ARG A 52 21.33 -10.46 8.92
C ARG A 52 21.16 -11.33 7.67
N ASN A 53 19.93 -11.39 7.13
CA ASN A 53 19.58 -12.20 5.97
C ASN A 53 18.29 -11.71 5.30
N ASP A 54 18.00 -12.24 4.10
CA ASP A 54 16.84 -11.89 3.28
C ASP A 54 15.50 -12.13 4.00
N GLU A 55 15.41 -13.15 4.86
CA GLU A 55 14.20 -13.43 5.64
C GLU A 55 13.93 -12.35 6.69
N GLU A 56 14.98 -11.80 7.30
CA GLU A 56 14.86 -10.65 8.20
C GLU A 56 14.44 -9.39 7.43
N VAL A 57 15.00 -9.13 6.25
CA VAL A 57 14.58 -8.01 5.38
C VAL A 57 13.10 -8.15 5.00
N LYS A 58 12.67 -9.36 4.63
CA LYS A 58 11.27 -9.63 4.27
C LYS A 58 10.33 -9.39 5.45
N ARG A 59 10.67 -9.87 6.65
CA ARG A 59 9.90 -9.59 7.87
C ARG A 59 9.88 -8.11 8.20
N TYR A 60 11.01 -7.43 8.05
CA TYR A 60 11.12 -5.99 8.24
C TYR A 60 10.14 -5.23 7.33
N VAL A 61 10.15 -5.50 6.02
CA VAL A 61 9.23 -4.88 5.05
C VAL A 61 7.77 -5.19 5.36
N LEU A 62 7.44 -6.43 5.74
CA LEU A 62 6.08 -6.80 6.11
C LEU A 62 5.58 -6.01 7.33
N THR A 63 6.41 -5.87 8.37
CA THR A 63 6.11 -5.03 9.53
C THR A 63 5.93 -3.57 9.12
N TYR A 64 6.79 -3.08 8.23
CA TYR A 64 6.74 -1.72 7.71
C TYR A 64 5.39 -1.42 7.03
N LEU A 65 4.95 -2.29 6.12
CA LEU A 65 3.66 -2.15 5.43
C LEU A 65 2.48 -2.32 6.40
N LYS A 66 2.62 -3.16 7.43
CA LYS A 66 1.60 -3.32 8.47
C LYS A 66 1.43 -2.04 9.29
N LEU A 67 2.53 -1.40 9.70
CA LEU A 67 2.51 -0.13 10.42
C LEU A 67 1.93 0.99 9.55
N ALA A 68 2.37 1.10 8.30
CA ALA A 68 1.82 2.08 7.36
C ALA A 68 0.31 1.85 7.10
N SER A 69 -0.14 0.60 6.98
CA SER A 69 -1.56 0.28 6.90
C SER A 69 -2.34 0.72 8.14
N ALA A 70 -1.78 0.50 9.34
CA ALA A 70 -2.41 0.93 10.58
C ALA A 70 -2.55 2.46 10.66
N ILE A 71 -1.57 3.20 10.16
CA ILE A 71 -1.64 4.67 10.04
C ILE A 71 -2.76 5.08 9.09
N LEU A 72 -2.82 4.49 7.90
CA LEU A 72 -3.86 4.78 6.90
C LEU A 72 -5.28 4.37 7.36
N GLN A 73 -5.37 3.49 8.35
CA GLN A 73 -6.63 3.02 8.96
C GLN A 73 -7.02 3.82 10.22
N HIS A 74 -6.26 4.85 10.60
CA HIS A 74 -6.59 5.67 11.76
C HIS A 74 -7.93 6.40 11.53
N SER A 75 -8.75 6.50 12.58
CA SER A 75 -10.11 7.06 12.51
C SER A 75 -10.17 8.46 11.91
N ASP A 76 -9.11 9.25 12.13
CA ASP A 76 -9.01 10.63 11.65
C ASP A 76 -8.78 10.71 10.13
N ILE A 77 -8.17 9.67 9.55
CA ILE A 77 -7.91 9.55 8.11
C ILE A 77 -9.09 8.87 7.41
N THR A 78 -9.66 7.85 8.05
CA THR A 78 -10.71 7.01 7.47
C THR A 78 -12.10 7.63 7.65
N LYS A 79 -12.44 8.60 6.79
CA LYS A 79 -13.83 9.07 6.68
C LYS A 79 -14.69 8.02 5.97
N TYR A 80 -15.93 7.82 6.42
CA TYR A 80 -16.91 6.91 5.80
C TYR A 80 -16.53 5.40 5.76
N GLY A 81 -15.75 4.93 6.74
CA GLY A 81 -15.46 3.49 6.90
C GLY A 81 -14.41 2.91 5.94
N LEU A 82 -13.75 3.73 5.13
CA LEU A 82 -12.67 3.29 4.24
C LEU A 82 -11.50 2.69 5.04
N LYS A 83 -11.07 1.47 4.70
CA LYS A 83 -9.89 0.83 5.30
C LYS A 83 -8.89 0.44 4.23
N ILE A 84 -7.72 1.07 4.22
CA ILE A 84 -6.67 0.81 3.22
C ILE A 84 -5.68 -0.20 3.80
N HIS A 85 -5.50 -1.33 3.11
CA HIS A 85 -4.55 -2.38 3.47
C HIS A 85 -3.43 -2.43 2.45
N LEU A 86 -2.19 -2.26 2.89
CA LEU A 86 -1.02 -2.41 2.03
C LEU A 86 -0.60 -3.89 2.00
N VAL A 87 -0.56 -4.47 0.80
CA VAL A 87 -0.28 -5.89 0.60
C VAL A 87 1.04 -6.03 -0.14
N LEU A 88 2.00 -6.78 0.42
CA LEU A 88 3.25 -7.08 -0.27
C LEU A 88 3.01 -8.08 -1.40
N ALA A 89 2.93 -7.60 -2.64
CA ALA A 89 2.75 -8.43 -3.83
C ALA A 89 4.09 -8.88 -4.44
N LYS A 90 5.14 -8.06 -4.33
CA LYS A 90 6.50 -8.41 -4.76
C LYS A 90 7.55 -7.70 -3.91
N LEU A 91 8.58 -8.44 -3.51
CA LEU A 91 9.78 -7.92 -2.85
C LEU A 91 10.98 -8.10 -3.78
N VAL A 92 11.72 -7.02 -4.01
CA VAL A 92 12.97 -7.04 -4.80
C VAL A 92 14.12 -6.56 -3.93
N LEU A 93 15.16 -7.38 -3.83
CA LEU A 93 16.35 -7.07 -3.04
C LEU A 93 17.51 -6.72 -3.98
N LEU A 94 17.94 -5.46 -3.98
CA LEU A 94 19.03 -4.99 -4.83
C LEU A 94 20.37 -5.16 -4.11
N ARG A 95 21.07 -6.24 -4.44
CA ARG A 95 22.38 -6.55 -3.84
C ARG A 95 23.54 -5.76 -4.44
N ARG A 96 23.30 -5.06 -5.54
CA ARG A 96 24.28 -4.21 -6.23
C ARG A 96 23.72 -2.81 -6.32
N ASP A 97 24.61 -1.84 -6.24
CA ASP A 97 24.28 -0.45 -6.49
C ASP A 97 23.78 -0.31 -7.93
N LEU A 98 22.70 0.43 -8.10
CA LEU A 98 22.16 0.73 -9.41
C LEU A 98 23.06 1.79 -10.04
N SER A 99 23.96 1.41 -10.94
CA SER A 99 24.87 2.33 -11.64
C SER A 99 24.13 3.51 -12.28
N ASP A 100 22.89 3.27 -12.74
CA ASP A 100 22.05 4.24 -13.43
C ASP A 100 21.18 5.08 -12.47
N VAL A 101 21.17 4.74 -11.17
CA VAL A 101 20.40 5.42 -10.12
C VAL A 101 21.37 5.96 -9.08
N ARG A 102 22.25 6.87 -9.50
CA ARG A 102 22.97 7.74 -8.58
C ARG A 102 21.99 8.79 -8.06
N LEU A 103 21.69 8.70 -6.77
CA LEU A 103 20.85 9.66 -6.04
C LEU A 103 21.68 10.91 -5.72
N ASP A 104 21.08 12.07 -5.93
CA ASP A 104 21.69 13.37 -5.65
C ASP A 104 20.79 14.17 -4.69
N PRO A 105 21.25 14.53 -3.47
CA PRO A 105 20.44 15.24 -2.49
C PRO A 105 19.79 16.54 -2.99
N ASP A 106 20.34 17.17 -4.02
CA ASP A 106 19.83 18.42 -4.58
C ASP A 106 18.80 18.20 -5.70
N GLU A 107 18.60 16.96 -6.17
CA GLU A 107 17.75 16.64 -7.34
C GLU A 107 16.50 15.81 -7.01
N ARG A 108 15.51 16.40 -6.33
CA ARG A 108 14.24 15.73 -5.97
C ARG A 108 13.55 15.01 -7.15
N GLU A 109 13.22 15.75 -8.21
CA GLU A 109 12.44 15.21 -9.33
C GLU A 109 13.23 14.16 -10.12
N ASN A 110 14.53 14.40 -10.31
CA ASN A 110 15.37 13.48 -11.06
C ASN A 110 15.56 12.16 -10.31
N ASN A 111 15.78 12.20 -9.00
CA ASN A 111 15.88 11.01 -8.16
C ASN A 111 14.63 10.16 -8.24
N LEU A 112 13.46 10.77 -8.01
CA LEU A 112 12.17 10.07 -8.09
C LEU A 112 11.97 9.48 -9.49
N ARG A 113 12.23 10.24 -10.55
CA ARG A 113 12.11 9.76 -11.93
C ARG A 113 13.00 8.56 -12.21
N LYS A 114 14.27 8.58 -11.78
CA LYS A 114 15.23 7.47 -11.95
C LYS A 114 14.72 6.19 -11.28
N VAL A 115 14.35 6.25 -9.99
CA VAL A 115 13.86 5.07 -9.25
C VAL A 115 12.53 4.56 -9.79
N CYS A 116 11.60 5.46 -10.15
CA CYS A 116 10.32 5.08 -10.73
C CYS A 116 10.49 4.39 -12.07
N ASN A 117 11.34 4.92 -12.96
CA ASN A 117 11.64 4.30 -14.26
C ASN A 117 12.27 2.91 -14.07
N TYR A 118 13.19 2.78 -13.12
CA TYR A 118 13.78 1.49 -12.76
C TYR A 118 12.71 0.49 -12.32
N MET A 119 11.88 0.86 -11.32
CA MET A 119 10.81 0.01 -10.80
C MET A 119 9.76 -0.33 -11.87
N ASN A 120 9.43 0.60 -12.76
CA ASN A 120 8.57 0.38 -13.91
C ASN A 120 9.15 -0.69 -14.85
N LYS A 121 10.45 -0.60 -15.17
CA LYS A 121 11.13 -1.56 -16.05
C LYS A 121 11.12 -2.98 -15.48
N ILE A 122 11.38 -3.15 -14.18
CA ILE A 122 11.40 -4.47 -13.53
C ILE A 122 10.01 -4.97 -13.08
N GLY A 123 9.03 -4.06 -12.99
CA GLY A 123 7.64 -4.35 -12.64
C GLY A 123 6.79 -4.75 -13.84
N ASN A 124 7.02 -4.13 -15.00
CA ASN A 124 6.22 -4.31 -16.22
C ASN A 124 6.65 -5.49 -17.10
N GLY A 125 7.66 -6.26 -16.69
CA GLY A 125 8.18 -7.41 -17.46
C GLY A 125 7.28 -8.66 -17.47
N GLY A 126 6.04 -8.58 -16.99
CA GLY A 126 5.09 -9.71 -16.94
C GLY A 126 3.63 -9.25 -16.91
N SER A 127 2.70 -10.21 -16.77
CA SER A 127 1.26 -9.94 -16.72
C SER A 127 0.79 -9.30 -15.41
N ARG A 128 1.61 -9.36 -14.35
CA ARG A 128 1.26 -8.88 -13.02
C ARG A 128 1.54 -7.40 -12.89
N LYS A 129 0.48 -6.63 -12.61
CA LYS A 129 0.54 -5.19 -12.32
C LYS A 129 0.54 -5.00 -10.81
N TYR A 130 1.13 -3.90 -10.35
CA TYR A 130 1.13 -3.48 -8.94
C TYR A 130 0.44 -2.12 -8.87
N ASP A 131 -0.33 -1.90 -7.81
CA ASP A 131 -1.03 -0.63 -7.58
C ASP A 131 -0.04 0.47 -7.23
N HIS A 132 1.00 0.15 -6.45
CA HIS A 132 2.03 1.12 -6.09
C HIS A 132 3.42 0.49 -5.92
N LYS A 133 4.47 1.26 -6.23
CA LYS A 133 5.88 0.84 -6.15
C LYS A 133 6.64 1.68 -5.14
N LEU A 134 7.22 1.04 -4.12
CA LEU A 134 7.97 1.70 -3.07
C LEU A 134 9.45 1.35 -3.17
N PHE A 135 10.31 2.37 -3.21
CA PHE A 135 11.76 2.22 -3.12
C PHE A 135 12.25 2.61 -1.72
N LEU A 136 12.85 1.65 -1.00
CA LEU A 136 13.45 1.87 0.32
C LEU A 136 14.97 1.96 0.21
N THR A 137 15.53 3.04 0.75
CA THR A 137 16.98 3.28 0.74
C THR A 137 17.47 3.96 2.01
N ARG A 138 18.72 3.71 2.38
CA ARG A 138 19.44 4.50 3.42
C ARG A 138 20.47 5.46 2.84
N ASN A 139 20.53 5.57 1.51
CA ASN A 139 21.36 6.58 0.86
C ASN A 139 20.68 7.93 0.99
N ASP A 140 21.48 8.97 1.21
CA ASP A 140 20.95 10.33 1.26
C ASP A 140 20.50 10.77 -0.13
N PHE A 141 19.31 11.33 -0.19
CA PHE A 141 18.70 11.89 -1.39
C PHE A 141 17.99 13.22 -1.11
N GLY A 142 18.26 13.86 0.05
CA GLY A 142 17.82 15.21 0.39
C GLY A 142 16.73 15.27 1.47
N MET A 143 15.56 14.67 1.20
CA MET A 143 14.42 14.64 2.16
C MET A 143 14.09 13.22 2.62
N GLY A 144 13.14 13.08 3.54
CA GLY A 144 12.70 11.77 4.02
C GLY A 144 11.95 10.92 2.99
N GLY A 145 11.31 11.52 1.99
CA GLY A 145 10.57 10.80 0.96
C GLY A 145 10.10 11.68 -0.19
N TYR A 146 9.85 11.03 -1.33
CA TYR A 146 9.29 11.64 -2.54
C TYR A 146 8.24 10.74 -3.16
N ALA A 147 7.14 11.34 -3.64
CA ALA A 147 6.12 10.72 -4.48
C ALA A 147 5.59 11.71 -5.52
N ASN A 148 4.99 11.16 -6.58
CA ASN A 148 4.16 11.95 -7.49
C ASN A 148 2.81 12.21 -6.83
N THR A 149 2.22 13.39 -7.09
CA THR A 149 0.85 13.64 -6.64
C THR A 149 -0.15 12.99 -7.59
N ARG A 150 -1.23 12.41 -7.05
CA ARG A 150 -2.33 11.81 -7.82
C ARG A 150 -1.85 10.71 -8.79
N GLY A 151 -0.82 9.97 -8.40
CA GLY A 151 -0.18 8.92 -9.18
C GLY A 151 -0.78 7.51 -8.99
N MET A 152 -1.59 7.24 -7.97
CA MET A 152 -1.92 5.87 -7.51
C MET A 152 -2.57 4.98 -8.59
N CYS A 153 -3.41 5.56 -9.46
CA CYS A 153 -4.05 4.81 -10.56
C CYS A 153 -3.25 4.82 -11.87
N SER A 154 -2.06 5.42 -11.89
CA SER A 154 -1.19 5.48 -13.07
C SER A 154 -0.04 4.50 -12.92
N HIS A 155 0.05 3.53 -13.83
CA HIS A 155 1.12 2.54 -13.80
C HIS A 155 2.53 3.16 -13.88
N TYR A 156 2.69 4.33 -14.49
CA TYR A 156 3.99 4.96 -14.67
C TYR A 156 4.39 5.85 -13.50
N THR A 157 3.42 6.49 -12.85
CA THR A 157 3.67 7.51 -11.81
C THR A 157 3.29 7.05 -10.41
N SER A 158 2.64 5.89 -10.25
CA SER A 158 2.37 5.26 -8.95
C SER A 158 3.66 4.66 -8.37
N CYS A 159 4.47 5.53 -7.80
CA CYS A 159 5.73 5.18 -7.17
C CYS A 159 6.13 6.21 -6.11
N SER A 160 6.85 5.74 -5.11
CA SER A 160 7.45 6.57 -4.07
C SER A 160 8.84 6.05 -3.71
N MET A 161 9.67 6.93 -3.16
CA MET A 161 10.92 6.57 -2.52
C MET A 161 10.97 7.15 -1.11
N VAL A 162 11.48 6.36 -0.16
CA VAL A 162 11.52 6.71 1.25
C VAL A 162 12.89 6.39 1.84
N TYR A 163 13.39 7.33 2.65
CA TYR A 163 14.59 7.19 3.46
C TYR A 163 14.29 6.30 4.67
N ASP A 164 14.86 5.11 4.66
CA ASP A 164 14.75 4.12 5.73
C ASP A 164 15.60 4.53 6.94
N HIS A 165 14.93 4.84 8.03
CA HIS A 165 15.56 5.12 9.32
C HIS A 165 14.95 4.28 10.45
N GLY A 166 14.39 3.11 10.12
CA GLY A 166 13.71 2.22 11.05
C GLY A 166 12.20 2.29 10.92
N PHE A 167 11.47 1.64 11.85
CA PHE A 167 10.01 1.51 11.77
C PHE A 167 9.25 2.84 11.81
N THR A 168 9.82 3.91 12.37
CA THR A 168 9.20 5.25 12.34
C THR A 168 9.05 5.79 10.92
N ALA A 169 9.86 5.31 9.98
CA ALA A 169 9.76 5.68 8.57
C ALA A 169 8.50 5.10 7.90
N SER A 170 7.69 4.27 8.59
CA SER A 170 6.35 3.89 8.15
C SER A 170 5.39 5.08 8.01
N PHE A 171 5.59 6.14 8.81
CA PHE A 171 4.85 7.40 8.66
C PHE A 171 5.17 8.07 7.32
N LEU A 172 6.43 8.03 6.89
CA LEU A 172 6.82 8.56 5.57
C LEU A 172 6.20 7.73 4.45
N VAL A 173 6.20 6.40 4.54
CA VAL A 173 5.50 5.57 3.53
C VAL A 173 4.01 5.89 3.45
N ALA A 174 3.33 6.04 4.59
CA ALA A 174 1.92 6.44 4.59
C ALA A 174 1.71 7.84 3.98
N HIS A 175 2.59 8.79 4.29
CA HIS A 175 2.57 10.16 3.76
C HIS A 175 2.78 10.18 2.24
N GLU A 176 3.82 9.51 1.73
CA GLU A 176 4.13 9.45 0.31
C GLU A 176 3.05 8.69 -0.48
N LEU A 177 2.47 7.63 0.11
CA LEU A 177 1.30 6.95 -0.47
C LEU A 177 0.08 7.87 -0.53
N ALA A 178 -0.13 8.74 0.46
CA ALA A 178 -1.26 9.67 0.48
C ALA A 178 -1.10 10.84 -0.51
N HIS A 179 0.13 11.13 -0.98
CA HIS A 179 0.32 12.01 -2.14
C HIS A 179 -0.17 11.36 -3.43
N SER A 180 -0.02 10.04 -3.56
CA SER A 180 -0.37 9.28 -4.77
C SER A 180 -1.87 9.19 -4.99
#